data_AF-A0A3B9CVD6-F1
#
_entry.id   AF-A0A3B9CVD6-F1
#
_cell.length_a   1.000
_cell.length_b   1.000
_cell.length_c   1.000
_cell.angle_alpha   90.00
_cell.angle_beta   90.00
_cell.angle_gamma   90.00
#
_symmetry.space_group_name_H-M   'P 1'
#
loop_
_entity.id
_entity.type
_entity.pdbx_description
1 polymer ?
#
loop_
_entity_poly.entity_id
_entity_poly.type
_entity_poly.pdbx_seq_one_letter_code
_entity_poly.pdbx_strand_id
1 'polypeptide(L)' 'MSLLLEHVRKSYIEPNGNRLPVLGIERYELGQGEQASLVGSS' A
#
# COMPACT_ATOMS: atom_id res chain seq x y z
N MET A 1 -4.67 15.35 -11.28
CA MET A 1 -3.69 14.84 -10.31
C MET A 1 -3.28 13.46 -10.76
N SER A 2 -1.99 13.15 -10.69
CA SER A 2 -1.44 11.79 -10.81
C SER A 2 -0.98 11.34 -9.42
N LEU A 3 -0.97 10.03 -9.18
CA LEU A 3 -0.48 9.41 -7.94
C LEU A 3 0.73 8.55 -8.28
N LEU A 4 1.82 8.69 -7.53
CA LEU A 4 2.98 7.80 -7.57
C LEU A 4 3.27 7.32 -6.14
N LEU A 5 3.28 6.01 -5.95
CA LEU A 5 3.68 5.34 -4.72
C LEU A 5 4.98 4.59 -4.99
N GLU A 6 6.03 4.91 -4.25
CA GLU A 6 7.33 4.25 -4.36
C GLU A 6 7.83 3.85 -2.97
N HIS A 7 8.28 2.59 -2.87
CA HIS A 7 8.84 2.00 -1.64
C HIS A 7 7.94 2.20 -0.40
N VAL A 8 6.62 2.13 -0.56
CA VAL A 8 5.66 2.31 0.53
C VAL A 8 5.54 1.00 1.32
N ARG A 9 5.91 1.07 2.60
CA ARG A 9 5.76 -0.02 3.56
C ARG A 9 4.83 0.41 4.68
N LYS A 10 3.92 -0.48 5.10
CA LYS A 10 3.13 -0.30 6.32
C LYS A 10 3.19 -1.56 7.16
N SER A 11 3.36 -1.37 8.46
CA SER A 11 3.28 -2.42 9.45
C SER A 11 2.58 -1.91 10.70
N TYR A 12 1.96 -2.82 11.44
CA TYR A 12 1.54 -2.60 12.82
C TYR A 12 2.51 -3.28 13.78
N ILE A 13 2.50 -2.83 15.03
CA ILE A 13 3.18 -3.50 16.14
C ILE A 13 2.10 -4.23 16.94
N GLU A 14 2.25 -5.53 17.07
CA GLU A 14 1.37 -6.37 17.88
C GLU A 14 1.69 -6.22 19.37
N PRO A 15 0.77 -6.57 20.28
CA PRO A 15 1.00 -6.46 21.73
C PRO A 15 2.22 -7.24 22.25
N ASN A 16 2.61 -8.32 21.56
CA ASN A 16 3.82 -9.10 21.87
C ASN A 16 5.12 -8.47 21.31
N GLY A 17 5.03 -7.29 20.69
CA GLY A 17 6.15 -6.58 20.06
C GLY A 17 6.47 -7.02 18.63
N ASN A 18 5.77 -8.02 18.09
CA ASN A 18 5.98 -8.47 16.72
C ASN A 18 5.53 -7.43 15.70
N ARG A 19 6.16 -7.45 14.52
CA ARG A 19 5.74 -6.63 13.38
C ARG A 19 4.78 -7.43 12.50
N LEU A 20 3.60 -6.87 12.28
CA LEU A 20 2.64 -7.37 11.30
C LEU A 20 2.70 -6.50 10.03
N PRO A 21 3.37 -6.94 8.95
CA PRO A 21 3.39 -6.21 7.69
C PRO A 21 2.00 -6.27 7.00
N VAL A 22 1.50 -5.12 6.55
CA VAL A 22 0.15 -5.00 5.94
C VAL A 22 0.15 -4.30 4.58
N LEU A 23 1.23 -3.60 4.21
CA LEU A 23 1.37 -3.03 2.87
C LEU A 23 2.83 -3.07 2.43
N GLY A 24 3.05 -3.47 1.18
CA GLY A 24 4.36 -3.43 0.53
C GLY A 24 4.21 -3.11 -0.95
N ILE A 25 4.42 -1.85 -1.31
CA ILE A 25 4.38 -1.38 -2.69
C ILE A 25 5.79 -1.00 -3.08
N GLU A 26 6.36 -1.70 -4.07
CA GLU A 26 7.64 -1.31 -4.68
C GLU A 26 7.45 -0.06 -5.54
N ARG A 27 6.54 -0.13 -6.51
CA ARG A 27 6.11 1.01 -7.32
C ARG A 27 4.67 0.82 -7.81
N TYR A 28 3.88 1.87 -7.73
CA TYR A 28 2.54 1.96 -8.32
C TYR A 28 2.29 3.38 -8.81
N GLU A 29 1.74 3.50 -10.01
CA GLU A 29 1.45 4.79 -10.65
C GLU A 29 0.00 4.80 -11.13
N LEU A 30 -0.68 5.92 -10.90
CA LEU A 30 -2.00 6.20 -11.46
C LEU A 30 -1.91 7.53 -12.23
N GLY A 31 -2.07 7.42 -13.54
CA GLY A 31 -2.02 8.52 -14.48
C GLY A 31 -3.20 9.47 -14.35
N GLN A 32 -3.09 10.62 -15.01
CA GLN A 32 -4.16 11.61 -15.02
C GLN A 32 -5.39 11.08 -15.76
N GLY A 33 -6.55 11.10 -15.10
CA GLY A 33 -7.81 10.60 -15.68
C GLY A 33 -8.01 9.09 -15.51
N GLU A 34 -7.04 8.37 -14.97
CA GLU A 34 -7.17 6.96 -14.65
C GLU A 34 -7.91 6.75 -13.31
N GLN A 35 -8.61 5.62 -13.21
CA GLN A 35 -9.27 5.18 -11.99
C GLN A 35 -8.87 3.73 -11.72
N ALA A 36 -8.71 3.39 -10.45
CA ALA A 36 -8.37 2.05 -10.01
C ALA A 36 -9.23 1.64 -8.82
N SER A 37 -9.42 0.32 -8.66
CA SER A 37 -10.09 -0.28 -7.51
C SER A 37 -9.12 -1.20 -6.77
N LEU A 38 -9.21 -1.20 -5.44
CA LEU A 38 -8.46 -2.14 -4.61
C LEU A 38 -9.30 -3.41 -4.45
N VAL A 39 -8.80 -4.53 -4.96
CA VAL A 39 -9.46 -5.83 -4.89
C VAL A 39 -8.59 -6.77 -4.05
N GLY A 40 -9.20 -7.44 -3.08
CA GLY A 40 -8.54 -8.37 -2.19
C GLY A 40 -9.50 -8.98 -1.19
N SER A 41 -9.07 -10.03 -0.51
CA SER A 41 -9.81 -10.60 0.63
C SER A 41 -9.72 -9.70 1.85
N SER A 42 -10.76 -9.73 2.69
CA SER A 42 -10.70 -9.22 4.06
C SER A 42 -9.95 -10.18 4.98
#